data_AF-A0A2V6BPD0-F1
#
_entry.id   AF-A0A2V6BPD0-F1
#
_cell.length_a   1.000
_cell.length_b   1.000
_cell.length_c   1.000
_cell.angle_alpha   90.00
_cell.angle_beta   90.00
_cell.angle_gamma   90.00
#
_symmetry.space_group_name_H-M   'P 1'
#
loop_
_entity.id
_entity.type
_entity.pdbx_description
1 polymer ?
#
loop_
_entity_poly.entity_id
_entity_poly.type
_entity_poly.pdbx_seq_one_letter_code
_entity_poly.pdbx_strand_id
1 'polypeptide(L)' 'MINDLWYKNAIIYCVSVDAYMDANGDGIGDFMGLMRRLDYLHGLGVTAIWLMPFQTSPCLDGGYDVADYYNVDPRYG' A
#
# COMPACT_ATOMS: atom_id res chain seq x y z
N MET A 1 4.66 24.90 22.42
CA MET A 1 5.57 23.74 22.23
C MET A 1 4.97 22.91 21.12
N ILE A 2 5.76 22.58 20.09
CA ILE A 2 5.30 21.63 19.07
C ILE A 2 5.21 20.28 19.78
N ASN A 3 3.99 19.76 19.90
CA ASN A 3 3.70 18.44 20.43
C ASN A 3 4.46 17.37 19.62
N ASP A 4 4.72 16.24 20.27
CA ASP A 4 5.46 15.10 19.73
C ASP A 4 5.03 14.77 18.28
N LEU A 5 5.95 14.94 17.34
CA LEU A 5 5.67 14.79 15.90
C LEU A 5 5.88 13.33 15.52
N TRP A 6 4.80 12.56 15.48
CA TRP A 6 4.83 11.10 15.25
C TRP A 6 5.75 10.67 14.09
N TYR A 7 5.72 11.42 12.98
CA TYR A 7 6.45 11.08 11.75
C TYR A 7 7.98 11.22 11.89
N LYS A 8 8.48 11.97 12.87
CA LYS A 8 9.94 12.11 13.09
C LYS A 8 10.59 10.84 13.63
N ASN A 9 9.81 10.00 14.32
CA ASN A 9 10.26 8.74 14.91
C ASN A 9 9.64 7.53 14.20
N ALA A 10 8.93 7.74 13.09
CA ALA A 10 8.21 6.67 12.42
C ALA A 10 9.16 5.75 11.66
N ILE A 11 8.91 4.45 11.76
CA ILE A 11 9.50 3.43 10.89
C ILE A 11 8.48 3.16 9.79
N ILE A 12 8.75 3.70 8.60
CA ILE A 12 7.84 3.63 7.45
C ILE A 12 8.17 2.39 6.62
N TYR A 13 7.17 1.54 6.40
CA TYR A 13 7.26 0.41 5.48
C TYR A 13 6.63 0.81 4.15
N CYS A 14 7.44 0.95 3.10
CA CYS A 14 6.95 1.19 1.74
C CYS A 14 6.55 -0.14 1.10
N VAL A 15 5.34 -0.20 0.52
CA VAL A 15 4.81 -1.42 -0.08
C VAL A 15 4.00 -1.11 -1.34
N SER A 16 4.18 -1.94 -2.35
CA SER A 16 3.31 -2.00 -3.52
C SER A 16 2.25 -3.05 -3.32
N VAL A 17 0.98 -2.70 -3.51
CA VAL A 17 -0.16 -3.62 -3.28
C VAL A 17 -0.06 -4.82 -4.24
N ASP A 18 0.21 -4.53 -5.52
CA ASP A 18 0.30 -5.50 -6.62
C ASP A 18 1.37 -6.59 -6.43
N ALA A 19 2.44 -6.31 -5.71
CA ALA A 19 3.58 -7.21 -5.55
C ALA A 19 3.63 -7.88 -4.17
N TYR A 20 2.74 -7.51 -3.24
CA TYR A 20 2.88 -7.90 -1.84
C TYR A 20 2.25 -9.26 -1.52
N MET A 21 0.94 -9.40 -1.74
CA MET A 21 0.24 -10.66 -1.50
C MET A 21 -1.06 -10.73 -2.30
N ASP A 22 -1.15 -11.71 -3.19
CA ASP A 22 -2.37 -12.09 -3.90
C ASP A 22 -3.27 -12.91 -2.95
N ALA A 23 -4.51 -12.46 -2.73
CA ALA A 23 -5.48 -13.15 -1.90
C ALA A 23 -6.57 -13.88 -2.68
N ASN A 24 -6.71 -13.61 -3.98
CA ASN A 24 -7.80 -14.10 -4.83
C ASN A 24 -7.33 -15.15 -5.88
N GLY A 25 -6.02 -15.25 -6.12
CA GLY A 25 -5.38 -16.20 -7.04
C GLY A 25 -5.22 -15.72 -8.48
N ASP A 26 -5.41 -14.44 -8.79
CA ASP A 26 -5.27 -13.88 -10.14
C ASP A 26 -3.83 -13.52 -10.54
N GLY A 27 -2.88 -13.65 -9.61
CA GLY A 27 -1.46 -13.35 -9.81
C GLY A 27 -1.07 -11.91 -9.49
N ILE A 28 -2.00 -11.07 -9.04
CA ILE A 28 -1.79 -9.68 -8.63
C ILE A 28 -2.11 -9.55 -7.14
N GLY A 29 -1.25 -8.86 -6.41
CA GLY A 29 -1.50 -8.53 -5.01
C GLY A 29 -2.65 -7.55 -4.84
N ASP A 30 -3.42 -7.70 -3.76
CA ASP A 30 -4.65 -6.95 -3.52
C ASP A 30 -4.76 -6.45 -2.07
N PHE A 31 -5.72 -5.58 -1.80
CA PHE A 31 -5.89 -5.02 -0.45
C PHE A 31 -6.29 -6.08 0.58
N MET A 32 -6.99 -7.16 0.18
CA MET A 32 -7.33 -8.26 1.08
C MET A 32 -6.07 -9.02 1.51
N GLY A 33 -5.11 -9.20 0.60
CA GLY A 33 -3.80 -9.79 0.88
C GLY A 33 -2.96 -8.91 1.81
N LEU A 34 -2.92 -7.60 1.55
CA LEU A 34 -2.24 -6.65 2.44
C LEU A 34 -2.86 -6.66 3.84
N MET A 35 -4.19 -6.61 3.96
CA MET A 35 -4.91 -6.64 5.23
C MET A 35 -4.57 -7.88 6.07
N ARG A 36 -4.42 -9.06 5.44
CA ARG A 36 -4.03 -10.31 6.12
C ARG A 36 -2.63 -10.30 6.73
N ARG A 37 -1.80 -9.31 6.41
CA ARG A 37 -0.42 -9.19 6.91
C ARG A 37 -0.18 -7.98 7.80
N LEU A 38 -1.21 -7.20 8.12
CA LEU A 38 -1.06 -6.04 9.02
C LEU A 38 -0.49 -6.46 10.39
N ASP A 39 -0.90 -7.60 10.94
CA ASP A 39 -0.35 -8.12 12.20
C ASP A 39 1.14 -8.49 12.08
N TYR A 40 1.55 -9.02 10.93
CA TYR A 40 2.98 -9.29 10.65
C TYR A 40 3.78 -7.98 10.57
N LEU A 41 3.28 -6.98 9.83
CA LEU A 41 3.93 -5.69 9.70
C LEU A 41 4.02 -4.98 11.07
N HIS A 42 2.96 -5.04 11.87
CA HIS A 42 2.96 -4.53 13.22
C HIS A 42 3.98 -5.27 14.11
N GLY A 43 4.04 -6.60 14.02
CA GLY A 43 5.02 -7.43 14.73
C GLY A 43 6.47 -7.16 14.33
N LEU A 44 6.72 -6.71 13.09
CA LEU A 44 8.03 -6.23 12.63
C LEU A 44 8.44 -4.91 13.31
N GLY A 45 7.49 -4.18 13.91
CA GLY A 45 7.73 -2.91 14.60
C GLY A 45 7.58 -1.67 13.71
N VAL A 46 7.01 -1.81 12.52
CA VAL A 46 6.73 -0.65 11.65
C VAL A 46 5.60 0.19 12.25
N THR A 47 5.69 1.50 12.12
CA THR A 47 4.72 2.42 12.75
C THR A 47 3.83 3.12 11.73
N ALA A 48 4.18 3.03 10.44
CA ALA A 48 3.38 3.55 9.34
C ALA A 48 3.63 2.74 8.06
N ILE A 49 2.60 2.66 7.22
CA ILE A 49 2.68 2.06 5.89
C ILE A 49 2.61 3.20 4.88
N TRP A 50 3.55 3.20 3.93
CA TRP A 50 3.48 4.03 2.74
C TRP A 50 3.11 3.12 1.56
N LEU A 51 1.92 3.34 1.01
CA LEU A 51 1.47 2.64 -0.19
C LEU A 51 2.05 3.33 -1.43
N MET A 52 2.65 2.53 -2.31
CA MET A 52 2.87 2.93 -3.70
C MET A 52 1.51 3.15 -4.41
N PRO A 53 1.47 3.83 -5.58
CA PRO A 53 0.22 4.15 -6.25
C PRO A 53 -0.69 2.93 -6.45
N PHE A 54 -1.94 3.08 -6.03
CA PHE A 54 -2.99 2.06 -6.13
C PHE A 54 -4.25 2.59 -6.83
N GLN A 55 -4.19 3.83 -7.30
CA GLN A 55 -5.24 4.50 -8.04
C GLN A 55 -5.39 3.91 -9.45
N THR A 56 -6.55 4.12 -10.08
CA THR A 56 -6.77 3.71 -11.47
C THR A 56 -5.68 4.26 -12.38
N SER A 57 -5.02 3.38 -13.13
CA SER A 57 -3.90 3.74 -14.00
C SER A 57 -3.85 2.87 -15.27
N PRO A 58 -3.42 3.44 -16.42
CA PRO A 58 -3.04 2.66 -17.60
C PRO A 58 -1.80 1.78 -17.39
N CYS A 59 -1.06 1.97 -16.29
CA CYS A 59 0.14 1.24 -15.90
C CYS A 59 1.30 1.30 -16.89
N LEU A 60 1.52 2.47 -17.49
CA LEU A 60 2.71 2.75 -18.29
C LEU A 60 3.92 3.09 -17.41
N ASP A 61 3.70 3.49 -16.15
CA ASP A 61 4.74 3.80 -15.16
C ASP A 61 4.41 3.19 -13.79
N GLY A 62 4.01 1.92 -13.76
CA GLY A 62 3.79 1.18 -12.51
C GLY A 62 2.75 1.79 -11.58
N GLY A 63 1.76 2.51 -12.13
CA GLY A 63 0.69 3.17 -11.37
C GLY A 63 0.94 4.66 -11.08
N TYR A 64 2.15 5.17 -11.33
CA TYR A 64 2.45 6.61 -11.16
C TYR A 64 1.78 7.47 -12.24
N ASP A 65 1.42 6.88 -13.38
CA ASP A 65 0.58 7.47 -14.43
C ASP A 65 -0.91 7.37 -14.05
N VAL A 66 -1.33 8.13 -13.04
CA VAL A 66 -2.70 8.09 -12.50
C VAL A 66 -3.72 8.67 -13.49
N ALA A 67 -4.77 7.90 -13.80
CA ALA A 67 -5.89 8.32 -14.63
C ALA A 67 -7.09 8.85 -13.81
N ASP A 68 -7.28 8.34 -12.59
CA ASP A 68 -8.32 8.81 -11.67
C ASP A 68 -7.81 8.76 -10.22
N TYR A 69 -7.60 9.94 -9.63
CA TYR A 69 -7.11 10.07 -8.26
C TYR A 69 -8.11 9.67 -7.17
N TYR A 70 -9.39 9.50 -7.51
CA TYR A 70 -10.47 9.26 -6.54
C TYR A 70 -10.97 7.81 -6.53
N ASN A 71 -10.44 6.95 -7.40
CA ASN A 71 -10.77 5.53 -7.45
C ASN A 71 -9.54 4.67 -7.23
N VAL A 72 -9.77 3.50 -6.62
CA VAL A 72 -8.79 2.40 -6.55
C VAL A 72 -8.83 1.66 -7.88
N ASP A 73 -7.67 1.25 -8.37
CA ASP A 73 -7.61 0.43 -9.57
C ASP A 73 -8.34 -0.91 -9.33
N PRO A 74 -9.27 -1.34 -10.20
CA PRO A 74 -10.06 -2.55 -9.99
C PRO A 74 -9.24 -3.83 -9.80
N ARG A 75 -7.96 -3.86 -10.19
CA ARG A 75 -7.05 -4.99 -9.95
C ARG A 75 -6.77 -5.23 -8.45
N TYR A 76 -6.94 -4.22 -7.60
CA TYR A 76 -6.56 -4.30 -6.18
C TYR A 76 -7.74 -4.54 -5.23
N GLY A 77 -8.97 -4.64 -5.77
CA GLY A 77 -10.22 -4.79 -5.02
C GLY A 77 -11.04 -3.51 -4.88
#